data_AF-A0A2E8EYD5-F1
#
_entry.id   AF-A0A2E8EYD5-F1
#
_cell.length_a   1.000
_cell.length_b   1.000
_cell.length_c   1.000
_cell.angle_alpha   90.00
_cell.angle_beta   90.00
_cell.angle_gamma   90.00
#
_symmetry.space_group_name_H-M   'P 1'
#
loop_
_entity.id
_entity.type
_entity.pdbx_description
1 polymer ?
#
loop_
_entity_poly.entity_id
_entity_poly.type
_entity_poly.pdbx_seq_one_letter_code
_entity_poly.pdbx_strand_id
1 'polypeptide(L)'
;MAALNAGDDEALFDTFHVPHVRISGTGAVAYYATREDLEENYRREFTARAGDSWHHTVLDWTQALHSSENKVHLFIQWTRYDKDGGPLATHQAPCGS
;
A
#
# COMPACT_ATOMS: atom_id res chain seq x y z
N MET A 1 6.90 -2.41 4.18
CA MET A 1 7.31 -2.91 2.85
C MET A 1 7.86 -4.35 2.89
N ALA A 2 8.61 -4.74 3.92
CA ALA A 2 9.20 -6.08 4.01
C ALA A 2 8.19 -7.23 3.85
N ALA A 3 7.13 -7.27 4.67
CA ALA A 3 6.11 -8.32 4.61
C ALA A 3 5.44 -8.42 3.23
N LEU A 4 5.03 -7.28 2.65
CA LEU A 4 4.46 -7.22 1.30
C LEU A 4 5.40 -7.82 0.24
N ASN A 5 6.67 -7.40 0.25
CA ASN A 5 7.68 -7.87 -0.71
C ASN A 5 8.06 -9.33 -0.51
N ALA A 6 7.97 -9.85 0.72
CA ALA A 6 8.22 -11.25 1.04
C ALA A 6 7.03 -12.17 0.71
N GLY A 7 5.85 -11.61 0.42
CA GLY A 7 4.63 -12.40 0.29
C GLY A 7 4.10 -12.95 1.62
N ASP A 8 4.54 -12.38 2.73
CA ASP A 8 4.09 -12.76 4.08
C ASP A 8 2.80 -12.01 4.41
N ASP A 9 1.68 -12.62 4.02
CA ASP A 9 0.35 -12.02 4.15
C ASP A 9 -0.07 -11.88 5.63
N GLU A 10 0.32 -12.82 6.50
CA GLU A 10 0.02 -12.75 7.95
C GLU A 10 0.71 -11.54 8.59
N ALA A 11 2.03 -11.42 8.40
CA ALA A 11 2.78 -10.27 8.92
C ALA A 11 2.35 -8.96 8.26
N LEU A 12 1.87 -8.99 7.01
CA LEU A 12 1.33 -7.83 6.34
C LEU A 12 0.03 -7.39 7.01
N PHE A 13 -0.92 -8.29 7.26
CA PHE A 13 -2.22 -7.97 7.86
C PHE A 13 -2.12 -7.45 9.29
N ASP A 14 -1.11 -7.88 10.05
CA ASP A 14 -0.83 -7.36 11.40
C ASP A 14 -0.43 -5.87 11.41
N THR A 15 -0.02 -5.32 10.26
CA THR A 15 0.27 -3.89 10.12
C THR A 15 -0.97 -3.03 9.85
N PHE A 16 -2.13 -3.64 9.54
CA PHE A 16 -3.36 -2.92 9.26
C PHE A 16 -4.20 -2.73 10.53
N HIS A 17 -4.73 -1.52 10.70
CA HIS A 17 -5.80 -1.28 11.65
C HIS A 17 -7.14 -1.56 10.98
N VAL A 18 -7.96 -2.42 11.58
CA VAL A 18 -9.34 -2.68 11.18
C VAL A 18 -10.33 -1.86 12.04
N PRO A 19 -11.37 -1.27 11.44
CA PRO A 19 -11.70 -1.31 10.00
C PRO A 19 -10.70 -0.50 9.17
N HIS A 20 -10.32 -1.03 8.01
CA HIS A 20 -9.36 -0.40 7.12
C HIS A 20 -10.06 0.25 5.92
N VAL A 21 -9.77 1.54 5.69
CA VAL A 21 -10.23 2.27 4.50
C VAL A 21 -9.02 2.63 3.66
N ARG A 22 -9.07 2.33 2.36
CA ARG A 22 -8.08 2.77 1.38
C ARG A 22 -8.74 3.59 0.29
N ILE A 23 -8.24 4.81 0.12
CA ILE A 23 -8.62 5.72 -0.96
C ILE A 23 -7.48 5.71 -1.98
N SER A 24 -7.80 5.36 -3.23
CA SER A 24 -6.83 5.40 -4.32
C SER A 24 -6.71 6.79 -4.93
N GLY A 25 -5.63 7.04 -5.68
CA GLY A 25 -5.43 8.31 -6.40
C GLY A 25 -6.51 8.62 -7.45
N THR A 26 -7.30 7.62 -7.87
CA THR A 26 -8.45 7.81 -8.77
C THR A 26 -9.76 8.09 -8.03
N GLY A 27 -9.73 8.16 -6.70
CA GLY A 27 -10.92 8.35 -5.85
C GLY A 27 -11.69 7.06 -5.54
N ALA A 28 -11.28 5.91 -6.08
CA ALA A 28 -11.89 4.63 -5.70
C ALA A 28 -11.58 4.30 -4.24
N VAL A 29 -12.62 3.92 -3.49
CA VAL A 29 -12.57 3.59 -2.07
C VAL A 29 -12.70 2.07 -1.91
N ALA A 30 -11.81 1.47 -1.13
CA ALA A 30 -11.94 0.11 -0.63
C ALA A 30 -12.12 0.14 0.89
N TYR A 31 -12.99 -0.72 1.40
CA TYR A 31 -13.32 -0.84 2.81
C TYR A 31 -13.21 -2.31 3.23
N TYR A 32 -12.46 -2.56 4.29
CA TYR A 32 -12.29 -3.87 4.91
C TYR A 32 -12.74 -3.74 6.36
N ALA A 33 -13.88 -4.34 6.70
CA ALA A 33 -14.47 -4.19 8.03
C ALA A 33 -13.72 -5.02 9.07
N THR A 34 -13.25 -6.20 8.68
CA THR A 34 -12.58 -7.15 9.58
C THR A 34 -11.23 -7.62 9.03
N ARG A 35 -10.51 -8.44 9.82
CA ARG A 35 -9.26 -9.04 9.37
C ARG A 35 -9.51 -10.12 8.31
N GLU A 36 -10.59 -10.87 8.44
CA GLU A 36 -11.03 -11.86 7.46
C GLU A 36 -11.28 -11.19 6.10
N ASP A 37 -11.88 -10.00 6.06
CA ASP A 37 -12.03 -9.24 4.82
C ASP A 37 -10.69 -8.92 4.15
N LEU A 38 -9.65 -8.58 4.94
CA LEU A 38 -8.29 -8.33 4.44
C LEU A 38 -7.68 -9.61 3.87
N GLU A 39 -7.77 -10.73 4.61
CA GLU A 39 -7.24 -12.03 4.22
C GLU A 39 -7.87 -12.54 2.92
N GLU A 40 -9.19 -12.38 2.76
CA GLU A 40 -9.91 -12.83 1.57
C GLU A 40 -9.65 -11.95 0.34
N ASN A 41 -9.51 -10.64 0.52
CA ASN A 41 -9.60 -9.68 -0.58
C ASN A 41 -8.32 -8.92 -0.89
N TYR A 42 -7.55 -8.50 0.13
CA TYR A 42 -6.51 -7.51 -0.04
C TYR A 42 -5.42 -7.96 -1.02
N ARG A 43 -4.95 -9.20 -0.90
CA ARG A 43 -3.86 -9.73 -1.73
C ARG A 43 -4.24 -9.75 -3.21
N ARG A 44 -5.40 -10.34 -3.53
CA ARG A 44 -5.94 -10.40 -4.90
C ARG A 44 -6.07 -9.00 -5.50
N GLU A 45 -6.66 -8.07 -4.76
CA GLU A 45 -6.83 -6.70 -5.24
C GLU A 45 -5.50 -5.96 -5.37
N PHE A 46 -4.55 -6.20 -4.46
CA PHE A 46 -3.20 -5.63 -4.55
C PHE A 46 -2.52 -6.09 -5.83
N THR A 47 -2.53 -7.40 -6.13
CA THR A 47 -1.96 -7.94 -7.38
C THR A 47 -2.61 -7.31 -8.61
N ALA A 48 -3.95 -7.18 -8.62
CA ALA A 48 -4.65 -6.51 -9.72
C ALA A 48 -4.22 -5.04 -9.92
N ARG A 49 -3.84 -4.34 -8.84
CA ARG A 49 -3.28 -2.97 -8.92
C ARG A 49 -1.79 -2.93 -9.23
N ALA A 50 -1.04 -3.95 -8.84
CA ALA A 50 0.41 -4.00 -9.00
C ALA A 50 0.82 -4.48 -10.40
N GLY A 51 -0.03 -5.29 -11.03
CA GLY A 51 0.23 -5.92 -12.32
C GLY A 51 1.04 -7.21 -12.17
N ASP A 52 0.90 -8.10 -13.15
CA ASP A 52 1.49 -9.45 -13.11
C ASP A 52 3.02 -9.45 -13.12
N SER A 53 3.64 -8.37 -13.63
CA SER A 53 5.09 -8.22 -13.65
C SER A 53 5.68 -7.75 -12.32
N TRP A 54 4.84 -7.40 -11.33
CA TRP A 54 5.30 -6.90 -10.04
C TRP A 54 6.08 -7.97 -9.26
N HIS A 55 7.26 -7.60 -8.75
CA HIS A 55 8.05 -8.43 -7.84
C HIS A 55 8.18 -7.79 -6.47
N HIS A 56 8.49 -6.49 -6.42
CA HIS A 56 8.69 -5.78 -5.16
C HIS A 56 8.40 -4.30 -5.28
N THR A 57 8.21 -3.66 -4.14
CA THR A 57 8.02 -2.21 -4.03
C THR A 57 9.06 -1.62 -3.09
N VAL A 58 9.65 -0.50 -3.49
CA VAL A 58 10.53 0.34 -2.67
C VAL A 58 9.78 1.59 -2.27
N LEU A 59 9.80 1.94 -0.98
CA LEU A 59 9.39 3.25 -0.51
C LEU A 59 10.58 4.18 -0.72
N ASP A 60 10.52 5.03 -1.75
CA ASP A 60 11.65 5.86 -2.17
C ASP A 60 11.91 6.95 -1.12
N TRP A 61 10.84 7.56 -0.62
CA TRP A 61 10.88 8.53 0.46
C TRP A 61 9.52 8.67 1.15
N THR A 62 9.55 9.17 2.38
CA THR A 62 8.36 9.50 3.19
C THR A 62 8.62 10.76 4.01
N GLN A 63 7.60 11.61 4.10
CA GLN A 63 7.62 12.83 4.87
C GLN A 63 6.28 12.99 5.60
N ALA A 64 6.31 13.17 6.92
CA ALA A 64 5.13 13.59 7.65
C ALA A 64 4.86 15.08 7.39
N LEU A 65 3.68 15.39 6.86
CA LEU A 65 3.23 16.78 6.64
C LEU A 65 2.50 17.33 7.87
N HIS A 66 1.67 16.49 8.50
CA HIS A 66 0.96 16.83 9.72
C HIS A 66 0.84 15.56 10.57
N SER A 67 1.26 15.62 11.83
CA SER A 67 1.08 14.57 12.81
C SER A 67 0.35 15.11 14.02
N SER A 68 -0.65 14.37 14.48
CA SER A 68 -1.25 14.46 15.80
C SER A 68 -1.08 13.12 16.51
N GLU A 69 -1.54 13.03 17.76
CA GLU A 69 -1.51 11.79 18.53
C GLU A 69 -2.23 10.62 17.83
N ASN A 70 -3.30 10.91 17.09
CA ASN A 70 -4.19 9.89 16.52
C ASN A 70 -4.20 9.85 14.99
N LYS A 71 -3.52 10.79 14.32
CA LYS A 71 -3.58 10.91 12.86
C LYS A 71 -2.29 11.44 12.28
N VAL A 72 -1.84 10.85 11.18
CA VAL A 72 -0.73 11.37 10.39
C VAL A 72 -1.14 11.53 8.94
N HIS A 73 -0.77 12.66 8.35
CA HIS A 73 -0.79 12.90 6.92
C HIS A 73 0.64 12.75 6.41
N LEU A 74 0.86 11.76 5.56
CA LEU A 74 2.17 11.49 4.97
C LEU A 74 2.16 11.93 3.50
N PHE A 75 3.26 12.54 3.09
CA PHE A 75 3.65 12.64 1.70
C PHE A 75 4.63 11.52 1.42
N ILE A 76 4.32 10.65 0.46
CA ILE A 76 5.15 9.48 0.15
C ILE A 76 5.30 9.31 -1.35
N GLN A 77 6.43 8.71 -1.72
CA GLN A 77 6.65 8.14 -3.05
C GLN A 77 7.16 6.72 -2.93
N TRP A 78 6.69 5.86 -3.82
CA TRP A 78 7.17 4.50 -3.92
C TRP A 78 7.26 4.06 -5.38
N THR A 79 8.23 3.20 -5.65
CA THR A 79 8.44 2.62 -6.97
C THR A 79 8.25 1.11 -6.92
N ARG A 80 7.50 0.59 -7.89
CA ARG A 80 7.31 -0.84 -8.12
C ARG A 80 8.32 -1.33 -9.14
N TYR A 81 8.81 -2.53 -8.95
CA TYR A 81 9.83 -3.14 -9.79
C TYR A 81 9.43 -4.55 -10.20
N ASP A 82 9.91 -4.96 -11.37
CA ASP A 82 9.87 -6.34 -11.80
C ASP A 82 10.99 -7.19 -11.14
N LYS A 83 11.02 -8.47 -11.48
CA LYS A 83 11.99 -9.45 -10.95
C LYS A 83 13.44 -9.16 -11.39
N ASP A 84 13.63 -8.45 -12.49
CA ASP A 84 14.93 -8.14 -13.07
C ASP A 84 15.45 -6.77 -12.59
N GLY A 85 14.68 -6.10 -11.71
CA GLY A 85 15.01 -4.78 -11.15
C GLY A 85 14.61 -3.61 -12.05
N GLY A 86 13.83 -3.87 -13.11
CA GLY A 86 13.26 -2.84 -13.96
C GLY A 86 12.13 -2.08 -13.25
N PRO A 87 12.14 -0.73 -13.25
CA PRO A 87 11.05 0.04 -12.66
C PRO A 87 9.79 -0.09 -13.51
N LEU A 88 8.69 -0.47 -12.88
CA LEU A 88 7.36 -0.61 -13.50
C LEU A 88 6.56 0.68 -13.42
N ALA A 89 6.51 1.28 -12.23
CA ALA A 89 5.77 2.51 -11.98
C ALA A 89 6.24 3.19 -10.70
N THR A 90 6.42 4.51 -10.76
CA THR A 90 6.60 5.37 -9.60
C THR A 90 5.28 6.06 -9.28
N HIS A 91 4.87 5.99 -8.03
CA HIS A 91 3.64 6.58 -7.53
C HIS A 91 3.97 7.59 -6.45
N GLN A 92 3.20 8.66 -6.41
CA GLN A 92 3.31 9.69 -5.40
C GLN A 92 1.91 9.97 -4.84
N ALA A 93 1.79 10.08 -3.52
CA ALA A 93 0.54 10.45 -2.86
C ALA A 93 0.74 11.79 -2.13
N PRO A 94 0.61 12.94 -2.82
CA PRO A 94 0.54 14.23 -2.13
C PRO A 94 -0.72 14.29 -1.28
N CYS A 95 -0.62 14.87 -0.09
CA CYS A 95 -1.82 15.31 0.63
C CYS A 95 -2.52 16.32 -0.29
N GLY A 96 -3.79 16.07 -0.60
CA GLY A 96 -4.58 16.92 -1.50
C GLY A 96 -4.47 18.40 -1.12
N SER A 97 -4.31 19.23 -2.16
CA SER A 97 -4.51 20.68 -2.12
C SER A 97 -5.97 21.02 -1.83
#